data_AF-A0A3D1H4N8-F1
#
_entry.id   AF-A0A3D1H4N8-F1
#
_cell.length_a   1.000
_cell.length_b   1.000
_cell.length_c   1.000
_cell.angle_alpha   90.00
_cell.angle_beta   90.00
_cell.angle_gamma   90.00
#
_symmetry.space_group_name_H-M   'P 1'
#
loop_
_entity.id
_entity.type
_entity.pdbx_description
1 polymer ?
#
loop_
_entity_poly.entity_id
_entity_poly.type
_entity_poly.pdbx_seq_one_letter_code
_entity_poly.pdbx_strand_id
1 'polypeptide(L)'
;MRHNLITNVILLSLFFILYGCNSSEENLPNGILSKKEMVDIITNMQLIDAAQKEVGISGILMGKMQDTNYTLIFNKFNTDFVQFDSSLKVYSAHPKLLENIMGEVTLKLNASK
;
A
#
# COMPACT_ATOMS: atom_id res chain seq x y z
N MET A 1 47.83 -21.86 -9.54
CA MET A 1 46.95 -22.12 -8.36
C MET A 1 46.13 -20.90 -7.92
N ARG A 2 46.64 -19.66 -7.99
CA ARG A 2 45.91 -18.43 -7.56
C ARG A 2 44.67 -18.09 -8.40
N HIS A 3 44.68 -18.41 -9.70
CA HIS A 3 43.57 -18.10 -10.62
C HIS A 3 42.31 -18.92 -10.34
N ASN A 4 42.45 -20.21 -10.04
CA ASN A 4 41.33 -21.12 -9.71
C ASN A 4 40.66 -20.73 -8.37
N LEU A 5 41.42 -20.18 -7.43
CA LEU A 5 40.91 -19.70 -6.15
C LEU A 5 40.02 -18.46 -6.32
N ILE A 6 40.40 -17.53 -7.19
CA ILE A 6 39.61 -16.33 -7.49
C ILE A 6 38.34 -16.69 -8.28
N THR A 7 38.45 -17.56 -9.27
CA THR A 7 37.29 -18.03 -10.06
C THR A 7 36.27 -18.74 -9.18
N ASN A 8 36.71 -19.58 -8.23
CA ASN A 8 35.81 -20.26 -7.30
C ASN A 8 35.12 -19.30 -6.33
N VAL A 9 35.79 -18.25 -5.87
CA VAL A 9 35.18 -17.21 -5.01
C VAL A 9 34.14 -16.39 -5.76
N ILE A 10 34.40 -16.05 -7.04
CA ILE A 10 33.43 -15.36 -7.89
C ILE A 10 32.19 -16.25 -8.13
N LEU A 11 32.39 -17.53 -8.41
CA LEU A 11 31.30 -18.48 -8.64
C LEU A 11 30.43 -18.67 -7.38
N LEU A 12 31.05 -18.70 -6.20
CA LEU A 12 30.37 -18.83 -4.90
C LEU A 12 29.57 -17.55 -4.57
N SER A 13 30.13 -16.38 -4.85
CA SER A 13 29.46 -15.08 -4.67
C SER A 13 28.22 -14.95 -5.57
N LEU A 14 28.30 -15.44 -6.81
CA LEU A 14 27.17 -15.42 -7.75
C LEU A 14 25.98 -16.27 -7.28
N PHE A 15 26.24 -17.33 -6.50
CA PHE A 15 25.20 -18.25 -6.01
C PHE A 15 24.33 -17.64 -4.90
N PHE A 16 24.87 -16.70 -4.11
CA PHE A 16 24.11 -16.03 -3.04
C PHE A 16 23.11 -14.98 -3.56
N ILE A 17 23.27 -14.50 -4.80
CA ILE A 17 22.39 -13.49 -5.40
C ILE A 17 21.03 -14.10 -5.81
N LEU A 18 20.96 -15.42 -6.00
CA LEU A 18 19.76 -16.12 -6.51
C LEU A 18 18.72 -16.48 -5.44
N TYR A 19 19.03 -16.34 -4.15
CA TYR A 19 18.07 -16.61 -3.05
C TYR A 19 17.37 -15.33 -2.55
N GLY A 20 17.48 -14.23 -3.28
CA GLY A 20 16.80 -12.97 -2.98
C GLY A 20 15.29 -13.06 -3.25
N CYS A 21 14.52 -13.17 -2.17
CA CYS A 21 13.07 -12.91 -2.10
C CYS A 21 12.18 -14.00 -2.70
N ASN A 22 12.08 -15.14 -2.01
CA ASN A 22 10.85 -15.93 -2.05
C ASN A 22 9.74 -15.09 -1.41
N SER A 23 8.72 -14.73 -2.18
CA SER A 23 7.47 -14.20 -1.63
C SER A 23 6.72 -15.37 -0.99
N SER A 24 7.04 -15.63 0.26
CA SER A 24 6.20 -16.44 1.14
C SER A 24 4.78 -15.87 1.06
N GLU A 25 3.77 -16.73 0.92
CA GLU A 25 2.41 -16.34 1.26
C GLU A 25 2.44 -15.88 2.72
N GLU A 26 2.37 -14.56 2.88
CA GLU A 26 2.61 -13.90 4.15
C GLU A 26 1.36 -14.10 5.00
N ASN A 27 1.50 -14.84 6.10
CA ASN A 27 0.40 -15.06 7.05
C ASN A 27 0.11 -13.74 7.76
N LEU A 28 -0.70 -12.89 7.13
CA LEU A 28 -1.11 -11.62 7.68
C LEU A 28 -2.01 -11.84 8.92
N PRO A 29 -1.92 -10.97 9.93
CA PRO A 29 -2.75 -11.06 11.12
C PRO A 29 -4.24 -10.95 10.78
N ASN A 30 -5.08 -11.68 11.51
CA ASN A 30 -6.53 -11.60 11.38
C ASN A 30 -7.05 -10.22 11.81
N GLY A 31 -8.21 -9.83 11.27
CA GLY A 31 -8.91 -8.59 11.65
C GLY A 31 -8.44 -7.35 10.91
N ILE A 32 -7.45 -7.45 10.03
CA ILE A 32 -7.09 -6.37 9.10
C ILE A 32 -8.00 -6.38 7.87
N LEU A 33 -8.06 -5.23 7.20
CA LEU A 33 -8.69 -5.08 5.90
C LEU A 33 -7.95 -5.89 4.85
N SER A 34 -8.71 -6.52 3.96
CA SER A 34 -8.16 -7.19 2.79
C SER A 34 -7.47 -6.19 1.86
N LYS A 35 -6.55 -6.70 1.03
CA LYS A 35 -5.89 -5.91 -0.01
C LYS A 35 -6.89 -5.13 -0.87
N LYS A 36 -7.99 -5.76 -1.26
CA LYS A 36 -9.04 -5.16 -2.09
C LYS A 36 -9.72 -4.00 -1.38
N GLU A 37 -10.09 -4.18 -0.10
CA GLU A 37 -10.70 -3.13 0.72
C GLU A 37 -9.74 -1.95 0.89
N MET A 38 -8.46 -2.20 1.15
CA MET A 38 -7.44 -1.15 1.22
C MET A 38 -7.34 -0.36 -0.08
N VAL A 39 -7.26 -1.04 -1.23
CA VAL A 39 -7.24 -0.40 -2.55
C VAL A 39 -8.48 0.47 -2.75
N ASP A 40 -9.67 -0.05 -2.45
CA ASP A 40 -10.93 0.67 -2.62
C ASP A 40 -11.04 1.88 -1.70
N ILE A 41 -10.73 1.73 -0.41
CA ILE A 41 -10.78 2.81 0.58
C ILE A 41 -9.82 3.94 0.19
N ILE A 42 -8.55 3.62 -0.08
CA ILE A 42 -7.53 4.61 -0.44
C ILE A 42 -7.91 5.33 -1.73
N THR A 43 -8.43 4.60 -2.73
CA THR A 43 -8.90 5.22 -3.99
C THR A 43 -10.03 6.22 -3.71
N ASN A 44 -11.03 5.87 -2.90
CA ASN A 44 -12.14 6.77 -2.59
C ASN A 44 -11.66 8.01 -1.81
N MET A 45 -10.71 7.85 -0.87
CA MET A 45 -10.12 8.97 -0.13
C MET A 45 -9.43 9.96 -1.09
N GLN A 46 -8.58 9.44 -1.99
CA GLN A 46 -7.84 10.27 -2.93
C GLN A 46 -8.74 10.98 -3.96
N LEU A 47 -9.82 10.33 -4.40
CA LEU A 47 -10.82 10.94 -5.29
C LEU A 47 -11.57 12.09 -4.60
N ILE A 48 -11.97 11.91 -3.33
CA ILE A 48 -12.61 12.98 -2.57
C ILE A 48 -11.65 14.14 -2.35
N ASP A 49 -10.40 13.88 -1.95
CA ASP A 49 -9.40 14.91 -1.75
C ASP A 49 -9.12 15.69 -3.06
N ALA A 50 -9.08 15.00 -4.20
CA ALA A 50 -8.92 15.63 -5.51
C ALA A 50 -10.12 16.51 -5.86
N ALA A 51 -11.36 16.02 -5.66
CA ALA A 51 -12.57 16.78 -5.92
C ALA A 51 -12.66 18.05 -5.03
N GLN A 52 -12.29 17.95 -3.75
CA GLN A 52 -12.29 19.11 -2.84
C GLN A 52 -11.28 20.18 -3.27
N LYS A 53 -10.11 19.76 -3.77
CA LYS A 53 -9.08 20.67 -4.30
C LYS A 53 -9.57 21.37 -5.57
N GLU A 54 -10.27 20.68 -6.45
CA GLU A 54 -10.81 21.26 -7.68
C GLU A 54 -11.86 22.35 -7.40
N VAL A 55 -12.70 22.15 -6.38
CA VAL A 55 -13.77 23.10 -6.00
C VAL A 55 -13.23 24.33 -5.24
N GLY A 56 -11.92 24.40 -4.96
CA GLY A 56 -11.29 25.57 -4.35
C GLY A 56 -11.63 25.78 -2.87
N ILE A 57 -11.93 24.69 -2.16
CA ILE A 57 -12.30 24.72 -0.74
C ILE A 57 -11.08 25.16 0.10
N SER A 58 -11.28 26.11 1.02
CA SER A 58 -10.21 26.57 1.91
C SER A 58 -9.69 25.46 2.82
N GLY A 59 -8.39 25.45 3.13
CA GLY A 59 -7.76 24.34 3.87
C GLY A 59 -8.39 24.01 5.22
N ILE A 60 -8.94 25.01 5.93
CA ILE A 60 -9.64 24.81 7.22
C ILE A 60 -10.97 24.07 7.03
N LEU A 61 -11.72 24.43 5.98
CA LEU A 61 -12.98 23.75 5.65
C LEU A 61 -12.70 22.34 5.10
N MET A 62 -11.60 22.19 4.36
CA MET A 62 -11.14 20.91 3.83
C MET A 62 -10.83 19.92 4.94
N GLY A 63 -10.09 20.33 5.98
CA GLY A 63 -9.82 19.48 7.15
C GLY A 63 -11.09 19.03 7.89
N LYS A 64 -12.05 19.93 8.11
CA LYS A 64 -13.34 19.56 8.74
C LYS A 64 -14.18 18.60 7.90
N MET A 65 -14.15 18.76 6.58
CA MET A 65 -14.84 17.85 5.66
C MET A 65 -14.12 16.51 5.51
N GLN A 66 -12.80 16.48 5.67
CA GLN A 66 -12.00 15.25 5.59
C GLN A 66 -12.45 14.23 6.64
N ASP A 67 -12.64 14.65 7.90
CA ASP A 67 -13.13 13.77 8.98
C ASP A 67 -14.51 13.17 8.65
N THR A 68 -15.43 14.01 8.16
CA THR A 68 -16.78 13.57 7.79
C THR A 68 -16.75 12.64 6.57
N ASN A 69 -15.99 13.00 5.54
CA ASN A 69 -15.92 12.24 4.31
C ASN A 69 -15.22 10.90 4.49
N TYR A 70 -14.16 10.85 5.30
CA TYR A 70 -13.47 9.60 5.60
C TYR A 70 -14.35 8.70 6.45
N THR A 71 -15.12 9.24 7.40
CA THR A 71 -16.14 8.48 8.13
C THR A 71 -17.18 7.87 7.19
N LEU A 72 -17.64 8.61 6.18
CA LEU A 72 -18.58 8.08 5.16
C LEU A 72 -17.96 6.97 4.32
N ILE A 73 -16.69 7.12 3.93
CA ILE A 73 -15.94 6.06 3.25
C ILE A 73 -15.86 4.83 4.13
N PHE A 74 -15.42 4.96 5.38
CA PHE A 74 -15.29 3.82 6.29
C PHE A 74 -16.61 3.09 6.51
N ASN A 75 -17.71 3.82 6.69
CA ASN A 75 -19.05 3.24 6.80
C ASN A 75 -19.46 2.46 5.54
N LYS A 76 -19.13 2.95 4.33
CA LYS A 76 -19.40 2.25 3.06
C LYS A 76 -18.72 0.89 2.99
N PHE A 77 -17.57 0.73 3.64
CA PHE A 77 -16.80 -0.51 3.68
C PHE A 77 -16.99 -1.29 5.00
N ASN A 78 -17.94 -0.91 5.86
CA ASN A 78 -18.17 -1.52 7.18
C ASN A 78 -16.88 -1.61 8.03
N THR A 79 -16.04 -0.58 7.98
CA THR A 79 -14.80 -0.45 8.75
C THR A 79 -14.85 0.85 9.57
N ASP A 80 -13.83 1.06 10.40
CA ASP A 80 -13.55 2.35 11.03
C ASP A 80 -12.10 2.79 10.78
N PHE A 81 -11.74 3.96 11.32
CA PHE A 81 -10.38 4.49 11.23
C PHE A 81 -9.36 3.59 11.96
N VAL A 82 -9.74 2.97 13.07
CA VAL A 82 -8.83 2.16 13.90
C VAL A 82 -8.40 0.90 13.15
N GLN A 83 -9.35 0.23 12.50
CA GLN A 83 -9.10 -0.93 11.67
C GLN A 83 -8.32 -0.55 10.40
N PHE A 84 -8.64 0.58 9.77
CA PHE A 84 -7.87 1.10 8.64
C PHE A 84 -6.41 1.40 9.01
N ASP A 85 -6.18 2.15 10.09
CA ASP A 85 -4.84 2.51 10.58
C ASP A 85 -4.03 1.26 10.96
N SER A 86 -4.66 0.32 11.67
CA SER A 86 -4.04 -0.96 12.03
C SER A 86 -3.66 -1.77 10.79
N SER A 87 -4.53 -1.80 9.78
CA SER A 87 -4.27 -2.48 8.50
C SER A 87 -3.14 -1.81 7.74
N LEU A 88 -3.15 -0.48 7.65
CA LEU A 88 -2.11 0.29 7.00
C LEU A 88 -0.74 0.06 7.66
N LYS A 89 -0.68 0.00 8.99
CA LYS A 89 0.53 -0.34 9.74
C LYS A 89 1.06 -1.73 9.38
N VAL A 90 0.16 -2.72 9.25
CA VAL A 90 0.54 -4.07 8.83
C VAL A 90 1.08 -4.06 7.40
N TYR A 91 0.38 -3.47 6.43
CA TYR A 91 0.88 -3.42 5.05
C TYR A 91 2.18 -2.61 4.93
N SER A 92 2.36 -1.56 5.74
CA SER A 92 3.60 -0.76 5.76
C SER A 92 4.81 -1.55 6.26
N ALA A 93 4.61 -2.55 7.12
CA ALA A 93 5.66 -3.49 7.52
C ALA A 93 6.00 -4.51 6.42
N HIS A 94 5.22 -4.58 5.35
CA HIS A 94 5.37 -5.52 4.23
C HIS A 94 5.47 -4.75 2.90
N PRO A 95 6.63 -4.17 2.58
CA PRO A 95 6.77 -3.19 1.48
C PRO A 95 6.27 -3.68 0.12
N LYS A 96 6.49 -4.95 -0.21
CA LYS A 96 6.04 -5.54 -1.49
C LYS A 96 4.51 -5.61 -1.59
N LEU A 97 3.82 -5.88 -0.47
CA LEU A 97 2.35 -5.88 -0.44
C LEU A 97 1.79 -4.46 -0.52
N LEU A 98 2.40 -3.51 0.19
CA LEU A 98 2.00 -2.10 0.12
C LEU A 98 2.23 -1.52 -1.29
N GLU A 99 3.37 -1.84 -1.92
CA GLU A 99 3.66 -1.46 -3.30
C GLU A 99 2.56 -1.96 -4.25
N ASN A 100 2.15 -3.23 -4.11
CA ASN A 100 1.05 -3.78 -4.90
C ASN A 100 -0.28 -3.04 -4.67
N ILE A 101 -0.61 -2.70 -3.41
CA ILE A 101 -1.81 -1.92 -3.08
C ILE A 101 -1.76 -0.55 -3.77
N MET A 102 -0.66 0.18 -3.60
CA MET A 102 -0.51 1.53 -4.17
C MET A 102 -0.46 1.52 -5.70
N GLY A 103 0.13 0.48 -6.30
CA GLY A 103 0.08 0.25 -7.75
C GLY A 103 -1.35 0.07 -8.25
N GLU A 104 -2.16 -0.74 -7.57
CA GLU A 104 -3.57 -0.92 -7.93
C GLU A 104 -4.42 0.34 -7.70
N VAL A 105 -4.18 1.09 -6.63
CA VAL A 105 -4.80 2.41 -6.41
C VAL A 105 -4.49 3.34 -7.58
N THR A 106 -3.24 3.40 -8.02
CA THR A 106 -2.81 4.22 -9.16
C THR A 106 -3.54 3.83 -10.44
N LEU A 107 -3.66 2.53 -10.71
CA LEU A 107 -4.41 2.02 -11.86
C LEU A 107 -5.89 2.42 -11.81
N LYS A 108 -6.55 2.27 -10.65
CA LYS A 108 -7.96 2.66 -10.48
C LYS A 108 -8.18 4.16 -10.64
N LEU A 109 -7.30 4.98 -10.08
CA LEU A 109 -7.36 6.43 -10.25
C LEU A 109 -7.24 6.83 -11.72
N ASN A 110 -6.31 6.22 -12.45
CA ASN A 110 -6.14 6.51 -13.88
C ASN A 110 -7.33 6.06 -14.73
N ALA A 111 -8.02 4.98 -14.33
CA ALA A 111 -9.25 4.53 -14.98
C ALA A 111 -10.49 5.38 -14.62
N SER A 112 -10.40 6.22 -13.57
CA SER A 112 -11.48 7.09 -13.11
C SER A 112 -11.38 8.53 -13.64
N LYS A 113 -10.39 8.80 -14.49
CA LYS A 113 -10.24 10.05 -15.26
C LYS A 113 -11.02 9.96 -16.56
#